data_AF-A0A7S0SYW5-F1
#
_entry.id   AF-A0A7S0SYW5-F1
#
_cell.length_a   1.000
_cell.length_b   1.000
_cell.length_c   1.000
_cell.angle_alpha   90.00
_cell.angle_beta   90.00
_cell.angle_gamma   90.00
#
_symmetry.space_group_name_H-M   'P 1'
#
loop_
_entity.id
_entity.type
_entity.pdbx_description
1 polymer ?
#
loop_
_entity_poly.entity_id
_entity_poly.type
_entity_poly.pdbx_seq_one_letter_code
_entity_poly.pdbx_strand_id
1 'polypeptide(L)'
;FVVTPQIHFLCWCLPIVVSLLPLINSTYGNNDHSWCFIVSSSRNPYWMTVLWYWLSFYMWMWLAVIINIFIYLQIYYTMKYHMTIDIYNLYLPIVRRLQLYPIIIVISWTLSTVTDTLSSTGFMDSESKFDQWFGNVVPCFQGVLSTIAFWYMLDVIKLWNDSMISTDLSRLNRRSLVLSIVDRQSRVHPMMNRELSVKSIPVQLEVTAMPTGPNSNKYQSEALSIEQLN
;
A
#
# COMPACT_ATOMS: atom_id res chain seq x y z
N PHE A 1 8.08 4.51 -7.19
CA PHE A 1 8.66 3.66 -6.13
C PHE A 1 9.98 3.13 -6.64
N VAL A 2 11.11 3.62 -6.11
CA VAL A 2 12.41 3.02 -6.39
C VAL A 2 12.49 1.80 -5.50
N VAL A 3 12.33 0.61 -6.08
CA VAL A 3 12.55 -0.64 -5.33
C VAL A 3 14.04 -0.71 -5.08
N THR A 4 14.45 -0.66 -3.81
CA THR A 4 15.86 -0.76 -3.47
C THR A 4 16.34 -2.21 -3.67
N PRO A 5 17.59 -2.44 -4.08
CA PRO A 5 18.15 -3.79 -4.23
C PRO A 5 18.03 -4.62 -2.94
N GLN A 6 17.95 -3.96 -1.79
CA GLN A 6 17.71 -4.58 -0.48
C GLN A 6 16.36 -5.31 -0.39
N ILE A 7 15.30 -4.74 -0.98
CA ILE A 7 13.96 -5.37 -0.96
C ILE A 7 13.98 -6.64 -1.83
N HIS A 8 14.62 -6.59 -3.00
CA HIS A 8 14.77 -7.77 -3.84
C HIS A 8 15.54 -8.87 -3.13
N PHE A 9 16.67 -8.54 -2.50
CA PHE A 9 17.44 -9.51 -1.73
C PHE A 9 16.58 -10.20 -0.67
N LEU A 10 15.81 -9.44 0.12
CA LEU A 10 14.93 -10.01 1.15
C LEU A 10 13.83 -10.89 0.56
N CYS A 11 13.18 -10.43 -0.53
CA CYS A 11 12.10 -11.17 -1.19
C CYS A 11 12.56 -12.48 -1.84
N TRP A 12 13.81 -12.57 -2.29
CA TRP A 12 14.33 -13.78 -2.95
C TRP A 12 15.05 -14.71 -1.98
N CYS A 13 15.89 -14.17 -1.08
CA CYS A 13 16.67 -15.00 -0.17
C CYS A 13 15.79 -15.69 0.87
N LEU A 14 14.74 -15.02 1.38
CA LEU A 14 13.89 -15.61 2.40
C LEU A 14 13.14 -16.87 1.89
N PRO A 15 12.46 -16.86 0.73
CA PRO A 15 11.86 -18.07 0.17
C PRO A 15 12.87 -19.17 -0.14
N ILE A 16 14.10 -18.83 -0.56
CA ILE A 16 15.16 -19.82 -0.79
C ILE A 16 15.55 -20.50 0.52
N VAL A 17 15.76 -19.74 1.59
CA VAL A 17 16.10 -20.33 2.91
C VAL A 17 14.96 -21.20 3.43
N VAL A 18 13.71 -20.72 3.29
CA VAL A 18 12.51 -21.45 3.73
C VAL A 18 12.27 -22.71 2.90
N SER A 19 12.60 -22.71 1.61
CA SER A 19 12.46 -23.91 0.75
C SER A 19 13.56 -24.96 0.98
N LEU A 20 14.70 -24.57 1.56
CA LEU A 20 15.78 -25.49 1.95
C LEU A 20 15.59 -26.11 3.34
N LEU A 21 14.91 -25.41 4.25
CA LEU A 21 14.50 -25.89 5.58
C LEU A 21 13.97 -27.35 5.58
N PRO A 22 13.05 -27.72 4.67
CA PRO A 22 12.55 -29.09 4.62
C PRO A 22 13.55 -30.16 4.15
N LEU A 23 14.63 -29.78 3.46
CA LEU A 23 15.66 -30.74 3.02
C LEU A 23 16.57 -31.19 4.16
N ILE A 24 16.55 -30.49 5.29
CA ILE A 24 17.35 -30.83 6.48
C ILE A 24 16.79 -32.09 7.17
N ASN A 25 15.51 -32.40 6.96
CA ASN A 25 14.82 -33.49 7.64
C ASN A 25 14.20 -34.47 6.64
N SER A 26 14.22 -35.77 6.94
CA SER A 26 13.67 -36.82 6.06
C SER A 26 12.14 -36.94 6.15
N THR A 27 11.45 -35.82 6.39
CA THR A 27 9.99 -35.77 6.62
C THR A 27 9.18 -35.48 5.36
N TYR A 28 9.84 -35.17 4.25
CA TYR A 28 9.17 -34.95 2.97
C TYR A 28 8.90 -36.29 2.28
N GLY A 29 7.64 -36.47 1.87
CA GLY A 29 7.19 -37.68 1.21
C GLY A 29 6.05 -37.39 0.24
N ASN A 30 5.70 -38.42 -0.53
CA ASN A 30 4.51 -38.38 -1.36
C ASN A 30 3.32 -38.87 -0.53
N ASN A 31 2.39 -37.97 -0.19
CA ASN A 31 1.09 -38.39 0.34
C ASN A 31 0.26 -38.86 -0.86
N ASP A 32 -0.23 -40.10 -0.83
CA ASP A 32 -0.72 -40.93 -1.96
C ASP A 32 -1.61 -40.25 -3.03
N HIS A 33 -2.17 -39.06 -2.78
CA HIS A 33 -2.98 -38.29 -3.74
C HIS A 33 -2.72 -36.77 -3.77
N SER A 34 -1.57 -36.28 -3.27
CA SER A 34 -1.31 -34.83 -3.16
C SER A 34 0.13 -34.45 -3.55
N TRP A 35 0.41 -33.14 -3.59
CA TRP A 35 1.75 -32.57 -3.75
C TRP A 35 2.73 -33.11 -2.68
N CYS A 36 4.01 -33.21 -3.05
CA CYS A 36 5.07 -33.63 -2.12
C CYS A 36 5.14 -32.64 -0.94
N PHE A 37 4.75 -33.11 0.24
CA PHE A 37 4.71 -32.30 1.45
C PHE A 37 5.15 -33.12 2.66
N ILE A 38 5.05 -32.52 3.85
CA ILE A 38 5.45 -33.14 5.11
C ILE A 38 4.49 -34.29 5.41
N VAL A 39 5.01 -35.51 5.51
CA VAL A 39 4.22 -36.72 5.80
C VAL A 39 4.48 -37.17 7.22
N SER A 40 3.42 -37.58 7.92
CA SER A 40 3.56 -38.23 9.23
C SER A 40 4.22 -39.59 9.06
N SER A 41 5.40 -39.75 9.66
CA SER A 41 6.07 -41.05 9.76
C SER A 41 5.75 -41.65 11.12
N SER A 42 5.61 -42.97 11.21
CA SER A 42 5.41 -43.69 12.47
C SER A 42 6.52 -43.47 13.51
N ARG A 43 7.68 -42.96 13.08
CA ARG A 43 8.81 -42.61 13.96
C ARG A 43 8.72 -41.22 14.57
N ASN A 44 7.91 -40.31 14.01
CA ASN A 44 7.84 -38.92 14.43
C ASN A 44 6.58 -38.67 15.26
N PRO A 45 6.67 -37.95 16.39
CA PRO A 45 5.48 -37.62 17.17
C PRO A 45 4.60 -36.60 16.43
N TYR A 46 3.28 -36.67 16.62
CA TYR A 46 2.30 -35.83 15.91
C TYR A 46 2.58 -34.33 15.98
N TRP A 47 3.04 -33.83 17.14
CA TRP A 47 3.36 -32.41 17.33
C TRP A 47 4.51 -31.93 16.44
N MET A 48 5.43 -32.82 16.07
CA MET A 48 6.57 -32.47 15.21
C MET A 48 6.10 -32.21 13.78
N THR A 49 5.15 -32.99 13.29
CA THR A 49 4.50 -32.74 11.99
C THR A 49 3.86 -31.35 11.97
N VAL A 50 3.02 -31.05 12.97
CA VAL A 50 2.38 -29.72 13.09
C VAL A 50 3.42 -28.60 13.10
N LEU A 51 4.48 -28.76 13.89
CA LEU A 51 5.56 -27.76 13.96
C LEU A 51 6.19 -27.52 12.60
N TRP A 52 6.49 -28.57 11.83
CA TRP A 52 7.08 -28.44 10.50
C TRP A 52 6.13 -27.78 9.50
N TYR A 53 4.84 -28.10 9.53
CA TYR A 53 3.82 -27.43 8.70
C TYR A 53 3.81 -25.92 8.96
N TRP A 54 3.80 -25.53 10.24
CA TRP A 54 3.81 -24.12 10.64
C TRP A 54 5.13 -23.43 10.27
N LEU A 55 6.27 -24.03 10.63
CA LEU A 55 7.58 -23.42 10.41
C LEU A 55 7.95 -23.27 8.94
N SER A 56 7.53 -24.22 8.09
CA SER A 56 7.87 -24.22 6.66
C SER A 56 6.98 -23.30 5.85
N PHE A 57 5.74 -23.06 6.28
CA PHE A 57 4.77 -22.32 5.46
C PHE A 57 3.89 -21.36 6.26
N TYR A 58 3.02 -21.87 7.15
CA TYR A 58 1.97 -21.03 7.74
C TYR A 58 2.50 -19.88 8.59
N MET A 59 3.60 -20.07 9.33
CA MET A 59 4.21 -19.02 10.14
C MET A 59 4.58 -17.80 9.30
N TRP A 60 5.21 -18.01 8.14
CA TRP A 60 5.64 -16.94 7.25
C TRP A 60 4.45 -16.23 6.59
N MET A 61 3.45 -17.01 6.18
CA MET A 61 2.22 -16.46 5.61
C MET A 61 1.46 -15.58 6.62
N TRP A 62 1.24 -16.08 7.84
CA TRP A 62 0.56 -15.32 8.90
C TRP A 62 1.38 -14.11 9.35
N LEU A 63 2.71 -14.24 9.42
CA LEU A 63 3.60 -13.11 9.69
C LEU A 63 3.45 -12.02 8.60
N ALA A 64 3.40 -12.39 7.33
CA ALA A 64 3.18 -11.45 6.24
C ALA A 64 1.80 -10.77 6.33
N VAL A 65 0.74 -11.49 6.71
CA VAL A 65 -0.58 -10.91 6.96
C VAL A 65 -0.54 -9.90 8.10
N ILE A 66 0.10 -10.23 9.23
CA ILE A 66 0.23 -9.33 10.39
C ILE A 66 0.99 -8.06 9.99
N ILE A 67 2.10 -8.19 9.27
CA ILE A 67 2.88 -7.04 8.78
C ILE A 67 2.03 -6.16 7.86
N ASN A 68 1.26 -6.75 6.94
CA ASN A 68 0.35 -5.99 6.06
C ASN A 68 -0.71 -5.23 6.84
N ILE A 69 -1.34 -5.87 7.85
CA ILE A 69 -2.32 -5.23 8.73
C ILE A 69 -1.66 -4.07 9.50
N PHE A 70 -0.45 -4.29 10.04
CA PHE A 70 0.28 -3.26 10.76
C PHE A 70 0.60 -2.03 9.88
N ILE A 71 1.13 -2.26 8.67
CA ILE A 71 1.41 -1.19 7.70
C ILE A 71 0.11 -0.45 7.34
N TYR A 72 -0.98 -1.18 7.13
CA TYR A 72 -2.28 -0.57 6.86
C TYR A 72 -2.75 0.33 8.01
N LEU A 73 -2.64 -0.13 9.26
CA LEU A 73 -2.99 0.66 10.44
C LEU A 73 -2.13 1.91 10.57
N GLN A 74 -0.82 1.81 10.26
CA GLN A 74 0.07 2.98 10.24
C GLN A 74 -0.32 4.00 9.17
N ILE A 75 -0.63 3.54 7.95
CA ILE A 75 -1.10 4.42 6.87
C ILE A 75 -2.40 5.10 7.29
N TYR A 76 -3.35 4.34 7.83
CA TYR A 76 -4.63 4.87 8.29
C TYR A 76 -4.46 5.92 9.39
N TYR A 77 -3.62 5.64 10.40
CA TYR A 77 -3.30 6.59 11.47
C TYR A 77 -2.67 7.86 10.90
N THR A 78 -1.66 7.71 10.03
CA THR A 78 -0.96 8.84 9.41
C THR A 78 -1.91 9.71 8.61
N MET A 79 -2.78 9.11 7.81
CA MET A 79 -3.79 9.83 7.04
C MET A 79 -4.78 10.58 7.93
N LYS A 80 -5.21 9.98 9.04
CA LYS A 80 -6.22 10.58 9.92
C LYS A 80 -5.69 11.79 10.69
N TYR A 81 -4.43 11.76 11.13
CA TYR A 81 -3.89 12.76 12.04
C TYR A 81 -2.93 13.76 11.39
N HIS A 82 -2.29 13.41 10.26
CA HIS A 82 -1.25 14.25 9.65
C HIS A 82 -1.59 14.82 8.27
N MET A 83 -2.67 14.35 7.62
CA MET A 83 -3.06 14.88 6.30
C MET A 83 -4.18 15.92 6.41
N THR A 84 -4.14 16.89 5.49
CA THR A 84 -5.24 17.84 5.31
C THR A 84 -6.48 17.13 4.78
N ILE A 85 -7.67 17.69 5.04
CA ILE A 85 -8.96 17.09 4.67
C ILE A 85 -9.05 16.82 3.17
N ASP A 86 -8.53 17.73 2.34
CA ASP A 86 -8.54 17.59 0.88
C ASP A 86 -7.73 16.38 0.41
N ILE A 87 -6.52 16.21 0.98
CA ILE A 87 -5.63 15.08 0.70
C ILE A 87 -6.24 13.77 1.24
N TYR A 88 -6.80 13.81 2.45
CA TYR A 88 -7.43 12.65 3.07
C TYR A 88 -8.56 12.08 2.19
N ASN A 89 -9.48 12.94 1.72
CA ASN A 89 -10.59 12.51 0.87
C ASN A 89 -10.12 11.95 -0.48
N LEU A 90 -8.95 12.40 -0.95
CA LEU A 90 -8.32 11.92 -2.17
C LEU A 90 -7.79 10.49 -2.04
N TYR A 91 -7.09 10.19 -0.96
CA TYR A 91 -6.41 8.90 -0.76
C TYR A 91 -7.28 7.84 -0.06
N LEU A 92 -8.33 8.24 0.65
CA LEU A 92 -9.18 7.33 1.42
C LEU A 92 -9.78 6.18 0.57
N PRO A 93 -10.27 6.40 -0.66
CA PRO A 93 -10.80 5.32 -1.50
C PRO A 93 -9.72 4.30 -1.89
N ILE A 94 -8.49 4.75 -2.13
CA ILE A 94 -7.36 3.90 -2.49
C ILE A 94 -6.98 3.01 -1.30
N VAL A 95 -6.84 3.62 -0.13
CA VAL A 95 -6.47 2.89 1.11
C VAL A 95 -7.55 1.89 1.50
N ARG A 96 -8.84 2.28 1.43
CA ARG A 96 -9.96 1.34 1.67
C ARG A 96 -10.00 0.16 0.70
N ARG A 97 -9.37 0.24 -0.47
CA ARG A 97 -9.29 -0.89 -1.40
C ARG A 97 -8.07 -1.77 -1.13
N LEU A 98 -6.99 -1.17 -0.64
CA LEU A 98 -5.79 -1.89 -0.24
C LEU A 98 -6.08 -2.91 0.88
N GLN A 99 -7.09 -2.65 1.72
CA GLN A 99 -7.54 -3.59 2.76
C GLN A 99 -8.13 -4.90 2.19
N LEU A 100 -8.51 -4.93 0.91
CA LEU A 100 -9.11 -6.13 0.30
C LEU A 100 -8.09 -7.26 0.16
N TYR A 101 -6.81 -6.95 -0.06
CA TYR A 101 -5.74 -7.94 -0.19
C TYR A 101 -5.53 -8.80 1.06
N PRO A 102 -5.28 -8.23 2.27
CA PRO A 102 -5.12 -9.06 3.46
C PRO A 102 -6.39 -9.85 3.79
N ILE A 103 -7.58 -9.31 3.51
CA ILE A 103 -8.85 -10.03 3.71
C ILE A 103 -8.91 -11.26 2.79
N ILE A 104 -8.57 -11.12 1.50
CA ILE A 104 -8.53 -12.24 0.56
C ILE A 104 -7.55 -13.31 1.05
N ILE A 105 -6.34 -12.92 1.48
CA ILE A 105 -5.34 -13.87 1.98
C ILE A 105 -5.86 -14.61 3.22
N VAL A 106 -6.42 -13.90 4.19
CA VAL A 106 -6.97 -14.52 5.42
C VAL A 106 -8.07 -15.51 5.06
N ILE A 107 -9.04 -15.14 4.23
CA ILE A 107 -10.14 -16.04 3.85
C ILE A 107 -9.59 -17.25 3.08
N SER A 108 -8.65 -17.03 2.16
CA SER A 108 -8.07 -18.10 1.34
C SER A 108 -7.29 -19.13 2.14
N TRP A 109 -6.57 -18.72 3.19
CA TRP A 109 -5.66 -19.61 3.92
C TRP A 109 -6.15 -20.05 5.28
N THR A 110 -7.13 -19.38 5.89
CA THR A 110 -7.62 -19.78 7.23
C THR A 110 -8.18 -21.19 7.20
N LEU A 111 -8.99 -21.51 6.18
CA LEU A 111 -9.59 -22.84 6.05
C LEU A 111 -8.51 -23.92 5.92
N SER A 112 -7.55 -23.77 5.01
CA SER A 112 -6.44 -24.72 4.84
C SER A 112 -5.57 -24.83 6.10
N THR A 113 -5.31 -23.72 6.79
CA THR A 113 -4.54 -23.73 8.05
C THR A 113 -5.25 -24.57 9.11
N VAL A 114 -6.57 -24.41 9.23
CA VAL A 114 -7.39 -25.13 10.22
C VAL A 114 -7.47 -26.61 9.86
N THR A 115 -7.77 -26.95 8.59
CA THR A 115 -7.87 -28.35 8.16
C THR A 115 -6.56 -29.10 8.37
N ASP A 116 -5.43 -28.50 7.99
CA ASP A 116 -4.12 -29.16 8.06
C ASP A 116 -3.63 -29.27 9.51
N THR A 117 -3.96 -28.30 10.36
CA THR A 117 -3.63 -28.37 11.79
C THR A 117 -4.48 -29.42 12.51
N LEU A 118 -5.77 -29.52 12.18
CA LEU A 118 -6.67 -30.49 12.80
C LEU A 118 -6.39 -31.92 12.33
N SER A 119 -6.12 -32.13 11.04
CA SER A 119 -5.73 -33.44 10.51
C SER A 119 -4.41 -33.92 11.13
N SER A 120 -3.45 -33.01 11.31
CA SER A 120 -2.15 -33.33 11.92
C SER A 120 -2.22 -33.68 13.42
N THR A 121 -3.26 -33.25 14.14
CA THR A 121 -3.43 -33.58 15.57
C THR A 121 -4.16 -34.91 15.79
N GLY A 122 -4.69 -35.53 14.73
CA GLY A 122 -5.49 -36.76 14.85
C GLY A 122 -6.84 -36.54 15.52
N PHE A 123 -7.31 -35.29 15.61
CA PHE A 123 -8.59 -34.96 16.26
C PHE A 123 -9.80 -35.22 15.34
N MET A 124 -9.62 -35.24 14.01
CA MET A 124 -10.66 -35.56 13.05
C MET A 124 -10.49 -37.00 12.53
N ASP A 125 -11.26 -37.93 13.09
CA ASP A 125 -11.25 -39.37 12.75
C ASP A 125 -11.89 -39.73 11.40
N SER A 126 -12.33 -38.74 10.62
CA SER A 126 -12.83 -38.97 9.27
C SER A 126 -12.70 -37.66 8.51
N GLU A 127 -11.64 -37.51 7.72
CA GLU A 127 -11.57 -36.43 6.74
C GLU A 127 -12.78 -36.57 5.83
N SER A 128 -13.78 -35.73 6.05
CA SER A 128 -14.80 -35.57 5.04
C SER A 128 -14.05 -35.14 3.78
N LYS A 129 -14.24 -35.85 2.66
CA LYS A 129 -13.62 -35.48 1.37
C LYS A 129 -13.87 -34.02 1.01
N PHE A 130 -14.94 -33.45 1.59
CA PHE A 130 -15.29 -32.05 1.52
C PHE A 130 -14.23 -31.14 2.16
N ASP A 131 -13.80 -31.38 3.41
CA ASP A 131 -12.82 -30.52 4.09
C ASP A 131 -11.47 -30.49 3.35
N GLN A 132 -11.03 -31.67 2.89
CA GLN A 132 -9.81 -31.80 2.09
C GLN A 132 -9.93 -31.07 0.74
N TRP A 133 -11.09 -31.14 0.09
CA TRP A 133 -11.35 -30.40 -1.14
C TRP A 133 -11.31 -28.90 -0.91
N PHE A 134 -11.94 -28.38 0.15
CA PHE A 134 -11.91 -26.95 0.49
C PHE A 134 -10.51 -26.46 0.82
N GLY A 135 -9.74 -27.22 1.61
CA GLY A 135 -8.36 -26.89 1.97
C GLY A 135 -7.44 -26.76 0.75
N ASN A 136 -7.68 -27.51 -0.32
CA ASN A 136 -6.88 -27.47 -1.55
C ASN A 136 -7.39 -26.46 -2.58
N VAL A 137 -8.71 -26.32 -2.74
CA VAL A 137 -9.32 -25.51 -3.80
C VAL A 137 -9.38 -24.03 -3.43
N VAL A 138 -9.67 -23.69 -2.16
CA VAL A 138 -9.84 -22.29 -1.74
C VAL A 138 -8.55 -21.45 -1.91
N PRO A 139 -7.35 -21.95 -1.58
CA PRO A 139 -6.10 -21.23 -1.87
C PRO A 139 -5.86 -20.98 -3.35
N CYS A 140 -6.31 -21.89 -4.23
CA CYS A 140 -6.16 -21.72 -5.68
C CYS A 140 -6.94 -20.50 -6.20
N PHE A 141 -8.04 -20.14 -5.54
CA PHE A 141 -8.82 -18.94 -5.88
C PHE A 141 -8.16 -17.64 -5.42
N GLN A 142 -7.15 -17.67 -4.55
CA GLN A 142 -6.47 -16.46 -4.08
C GLN A 142 -5.95 -15.61 -5.25
N GLY A 143 -5.33 -16.24 -6.25
CA GLY A 143 -4.80 -15.54 -7.42
C GLY A 143 -5.89 -14.86 -8.25
N VAL A 144 -7.02 -15.54 -8.44
CA VAL A 144 -8.19 -15.01 -9.15
C VAL A 144 -8.80 -13.83 -8.37
N LEU A 145 -9.04 -14.00 -7.07
CA LEU A 145 -9.59 -12.96 -6.21
C LEU A 145 -8.66 -11.74 -6.14
N SER A 146 -7.34 -11.95 -6.06
CA SER A 146 -6.35 -10.87 -6.06
C SER A 146 -6.33 -10.12 -7.39
N THR A 147 -6.51 -10.82 -8.51
CA THR A 147 -6.61 -10.22 -9.84
C THR A 147 -7.88 -9.37 -9.98
N ILE A 148 -9.02 -9.88 -9.49
CA ILE A 148 -10.29 -9.14 -9.46
C ILE A 148 -10.15 -7.88 -8.59
N ALA A 149 -9.54 -8.01 -7.40
CA ALA A 149 -9.26 -6.88 -6.52
C ALA A 149 -8.37 -5.82 -7.20
N PHE A 150 -7.37 -6.27 -7.96
CA PHE A 150 -6.49 -5.38 -8.72
C PHE A 150 -7.22 -4.67 -9.86
N TRP A 151 -8.03 -5.39 -10.64
CA TRP A 151 -8.86 -4.78 -11.69
C TRP A 151 -9.82 -3.74 -11.14
N TYR A 152 -10.50 -4.08 -10.03
CA TYR A 152 -11.36 -3.15 -9.31
C TYR A 152 -10.60 -1.90 -8.84
N MET A 153 -9.31 -2.02 -8.49
CA MET A 153 -8.45 -0.88 -8.16
C MET A 153 -8.13 -0.03 -9.40
N LEU A 154 -7.80 -0.64 -10.55
CA LEU A 154 -7.46 0.05 -11.79
C LEU A 154 -8.62 0.90 -12.33
N ASP A 155 -9.84 0.37 -12.33
CA ASP A 155 -11.02 1.11 -12.83
C ASP A 155 -11.21 2.43 -12.09
N VAL A 156 -10.87 2.46 -10.81
CA VAL A 156 -10.97 3.68 -10.01
C VAL A 156 -9.81 4.62 -10.15
N ILE A 157 -8.60 4.11 -10.39
CA ILE A 157 -7.49 4.98 -10.78
C ILE A 157 -7.84 5.71 -12.09
N LYS A 158 -8.48 5.01 -13.05
CA LYS A 158 -8.95 5.61 -14.29
C LYS A 158 -10.02 6.69 -14.06
N LEU A 159 -11.09 6.36 -13.34
CA LEU A 159 -12.14 7.32 -12.98
C LEU A 159 -11.59 8.54 -12.23
N TRP A 160 -10.60 8.32 -11.37
CA TRP A 160 -9.95 9.38 -10.62
C TRP A 160 -9.10 10.29 -11.51
N ASN A 161 -8.32 9.70 -12.42
CA ASN A 161 -7.52 10.46 -13.39
C ASN A 161 -8.41 11.37 -14.26
N ASP A 162 -9.54 10.84 -14.73
CA ASP A 162 -10.51 11.61 -15.53
C ASP A 162 -11.12 12.77 -14.72
N SER A 163 -11.44 12.53 -13.44
CA SER A 163 -11.95 13.56 -12.53
C SER A 163 -10.93 14.66 -12.27
N MET A 164 -9.65 14.30 -12.07
CA MET A 164 -8.58 15.27 -11.84
C MET A 164 -8.34 16.15 -13.06
N ILE A 165 -8.28 15.55 -14.26
CA ILE A 165 -8.12 16.28 -15.52
C ILE A 165 -9.28 17.27 -15.73
N SER A 166 -10.52 16.85 -15.44
CA SER A 166 -11.69 17.74 -15.57
C SER A 166 -11.63 18.94 -14.61
N THR A 167 -11.12 18.73 -13.40
CA THR A 167 -11.00 19.77 -12.38
C THR A 167 -9.94 20.80 -12.77
N ASP A 168 -8.78 20.34 -13.24
CA ASP A 168 -7.70 21.22 -13.68
C ASP A 168 -8.06 22.00 -14.94
N LEU A 169 -8.72 21.36 -15.92
CA LEU A 169 -9.26 22.05 -17.08
C LEU A 169 -10.26 23.16 -16.68
N SER A 170 -11.12 22.91 -15.69
CA SER A 170 -12.06 23.92 -15.19
C SER A 170 -11.36 25.10 -14.50
N ARG A 171 -10.22 24.85 -13.85
CA ARG A 171 -9.39 25.89 -13.19
C ARG A 171 -8.62 26.70 -14.22
N LEU A 172 -8.05 26.06 -15.24
CA LEU A 172 -7.38 26.72 -16.35
C LEU A 172 -8.35 27.57 -17.16
N ASN A 173 -9.55 27.05 -17.46
CA ASN A 173 -10.58 27.81 -18.17
C ASN A 173 -11.01 29.06 -17.38
N ARG A 174 -11.17 28.95 -16.06
CA ARG A 174 -11.43 30.12 -15.20
C ARG A 174 -10.29 31.14 -15.20
N ARG A 175 -9.04 30.70 -15.16
CA ARG A 175 -7.88 31.62 -15.23
C ARG A 175 -7.80 32.35 -16.58
N SER A 176 -8.00 31.63 -17.67
CA SER A 176 -8.10 32.20 -19.03
C SER A 176 -9.18 33.27 -19.10
N LEU A 177 -10.37 32.98 -18.56
CA LEU A 177 -11.50 33.90 -18.57
C LEU A 177 -11.22 35.17 -17.73
N VAL A 178 -10.63 35.02 -16.54
CA VAL A 178 -10.21 36.17 -15.71
C VAL A 178 -9.17 37.04 -16.42
N LEU A 179 -8.16 36.43 -17.05
CA LEU A 179 -7.14 37.17 -17.82
C LEU A 179 -7.76 37.94 -18.99
N SER A 180 -8.75 37.35 -19.69
CA SER A 180 -9.44 38.02 -20.79
C SER A 180 -10.27 39.23 -20.34
N ILE A 181 -10.83 39.21 -19.11
CA ILE A 181 -11.59 40.32 -18.54
C ILE A 181 -10.65 41.44 -18.10
N VAL A 182 -9.54 41.10 -17.44
CA VAL A 182 -8.51 42.06 -17.03
C VAL A 182 -7.91 42.77 -18.25
N ASP A 183 -7.61 42.04 -19.32
CA ASP A 183 -7.10 42.61 -20.57
C ASP A 183 -8.14 43.49 -21.30
N ARG A 184 -9.44 43.19 -21.16
CA ARG A 184 -10.50 44.09 -21.66
C ARG A 184 -10.61 45.37 -20.85
N GLN A 185 -10.50 45.31 -19.52
CA GLN A 185 -10.57 46.51 -18.68
C GLN A 185 -9.38 47.46 -18.92
N SER A 186 -8.18 46.93 -19.16
CA SER A 186 -7.00 47.76 -19.43
C SER A 186 -7.13 48.57 -20.73
N ARG A 187 -7.82 48.04 -21.76
CA ARG A 187 -8.02 48.74 -23.04
C ARG A 187 -9.12 49.80 -23.02
N VAL A 188 -10.08 49.73 -22.11
CA VAL A 188 -11.23 50.67 -22.07
C VAL A 188 -10.90 51.98 -21.33
N HIS A 189 -9.82 52.04 -20.55
CA HIS A 189 -9.44 53.23 -19.75
C HIS A 189 -8.16 54.01 -20.14
N PRO A 190 -7.75 54.18 -21.42
CA PRO A 190 -6.64 55.08 -21.74
C PRO A 190 -6.99 56.59 -21.76
N MET A 191 -8.26 57.00 -21.56
CA MET A 191 -8.69 58.39 -21.80
C MET A 191 -9.06 59.22 -20.56
N MET A 192 -8.90 58.71 -19.34
CA MET A 192 -9.33 59.44 -18.14
C MET A 192 -8.28 59.47 -17.02
N ASN A 193 -7.00 59.65 -17.40
CA ASN A 193 -5.89 59.93 -16.48
C ASN A 193 -5.06 61.11 -17.01
N ARG A 194 -5.74 62.24 -17.24
CA ARG A 194 -5.13 63.57 -17.15
C ARG A 194 -5.87 64.27 -16.01
N GLU A 195 -5.12 64.78 -15.05
CA GLU A 195 -5.59 65.54 -13.88
C GLU A 195 -6.14 64.72 -12.71
N LEU A 196 -5.25 64.09 -11.96
CA LEU A 196 -5.36 64.06 -10.49
C LEU A 196 -3.96 63.81 -9.92
N SER A 197 -3.28 64.92 -9.63
CA SER A 197 -2.08 64.98 -8.80
C SER A 197 -2.44 64.54 -7.39
N VAL A 198 -2.47 63.21 -7.17
CA VAL A 198 -2.66 62.62 -5.85
C VAL A 198 -1.30 62.41 -5.23
N LYS A 199 -1.02 63.29 -4.27
CA LYS A 199 -0.07 63.18 -3.17
C LYS A 199 0.34 61.72 -2.90
N SER A 200 1.62 61.45 -3.07
CA SER A 200 2.28 60.20 -2.70
C SER A 200 2.04 59.88 -1.21
N ILE A 201 1.19 58.89 -0.94
CA ILE A 201 1.13 58.23 0.36
C ILE A 201 2.24 57.17 0.35
N PRO A 202 3.27 57.26 1.21
CA PRO A 202 4.25 56.20 1.36
C PRO A 202 3.55 54.98 1.95
N VAL A 203 3.30 53.97 1.12
CA VAL A 203 2.93 52.63 1.57
C VAL A 203 4.17 52.03 2.19
N GLN A 204 4.27 52.10 3.52
CA GLN A 204 5.22 51.28 4.26
C GLN A 204 4.78 49.81 4.09
N LEU A 205 5.54 49.06 3.29
CA LEU A 205 5.49 47.61 3.32
C LEU A 205 6.01 47.16 4.69
N GLU A 206 5.09 46.96 5.63
CA GLU A 206 5.36 46.17 6.82
C GLU A 206 5.47 44.71 6.38
N VAL A 207 6.71 44.26 6.18
CA VAL A 207 7.07 42.87 5.94
C VAL A 207 6.78 42.13 7.23
N THR A 208 5.54 41.65 7.39
CA THR A 208 5.19 40.73 8.47
C THR A 208 5.93 39.42 8.19
N ALA A 209 7.06 39.23 8.90
CA ALA A 209 7.84 38.01 8.88
C ALA A 209 6.93 36.81 9.21
N MET A 210 6.90 35.82 8.32
CA MET A 210 6.24 34.54 8.59
C MET A 210 6.87 33.89 9.83
N PRO A 211 6.06 33.30 10.73
CA PRO A 211 6.58 32.59 11.87
C PRO A 211 7.39 31.38 11.40
N THR A 212 8.70 31.43 11.64
CA THR A 212 9.61 30.30 11.52
C THR A 212 9.19 29.23 12.52
N GLY A 213 8.56 28.17 12.03
CA GLY A 213 8.33 26.96 12.81
C GLY A 213 9.66 26.31 13.20
N PRO A 214 9.77 25.68 14.39
CA PRO A 214 11.04 25.32 15.04
C PRO A 214 11.87 24.20 14.39
N ASN A 215 11.66 23.84 13.11
CA ASN A 215 12.30 22.69 12.47
C ASN A 215 12.99 22.96 11.11
N SER A 216 13.22 24.21 10.70
CA SER A 216 13.81 24.51 9.37
C SER A 216 15.35 24.45 9.30
N ASN A 217 16.05 24.28 10.41
CA ASN A 217 17.53 24.34 10.43
C ASN A 217 18.24 23.17 9.74
N LYS A 218 17.52 22.10 9.36
CA LYS A 218 18.14 20.92 8.73
C LYS A 218 18.36 21.06 7.23
N TYR A 219 17.50 21.80 6.52
CA TYR A 219 17.57 21.92 5.06
C TYR A 219 18.48 23.04 4.56
N GLN A 220 18.83 24.00 5.42
CA GLN A 220 19.68 25.14 5.04
C GLN A 220 21.18 24.77 5.03
N SER A 221 21.59 23.69 5.71
CA SER A 221 22.99 23.22 5.68
C SER A 221 23.34 22.41 4.43
N GLU A 222 22.39 21.76 3.78
CA GLU A 222 22.65 21.00 2.54
C GLU A 222 22.76 21.92 1.32
N ALA A 223 21.99 23.02 1.27
CA ALA A 223 22.05 23.97 0.16
C ALA A 223 23.39 24.71 0.06
N LEU A 224 24.06 24.98 1.19
CA LEU A 224 25.37 25.65 1.20
C LEU A 224 26.54 24.75 0.77
N SER A 225 26.34 23.43 0.72
CA SER A 225 27.41 22.48 0.33
C SER A 225 27.52 22.27 -1.18
N ILE A 226 26.48 22.59 -1.95
CA ILE A 226 26.45 22.40 -3.41
C ILE A 226 27.08 23.58 -4.16
N GLU A 227 27.09 24.78 -3.54
CA GLU A 227 27.63 25.99 -4.18
C GLU A 227 29.15 26.15 -4.04
N GLN A 228 29.84 25.26 -3.32
CA GLN A 228 31.31 25.22 -3.26
C GLN A 228 31.94 24.17 -4.19
N LEU A 229 31.16 23.52 -5.04
CA LEU A 229 31.60 22.46 -5.97
C LEU A 229 31.44 22.81 -7.46
N ASN A 230 31.15 24.07 -7.79
CA ASN A 230 31.26 24.66 -9.13
C ASN A 230 32.11 25.93 -9.08
#